data_AF-A0A2G2HLV3-F1
#
_entry.id   AF-A0A2G2HLV3-F1
#
_cell.length_a   1.000
_cell.length_b   1.000
_cell.length_c   1.000
_cell.angle_alpha   90.00
_cell.angle_beta   90.00
_cell.angle_gamma   90.00
#
_symmetry.space_group_name_H-M   'P 1'
#
loop_
_entity.id
_entity.type
_entity.pdbx_description
1 polymer ?
#
loop_
_entity_poly.entity_id
_entity_poly.type
_entity_poly.pdbx_seq_one_letter_code
_entity_poly.pdbx_strand_id
1 'polypeptide(L)'
;MKKIIYILILVFLIFNMSSCKTDEKKKTSNDKAPKVEFSSYQLGESNFPEPKREVNDYEFIFTLDELVKLTIMIREFEKKTSNQIAIVSIKSIKDYDDFNKYAIDLSNNWGVGQKNKDNGLTIVFSKNLRRIKISTGIVTEKILTDEICKKVIDQIIIPEFKNDNYYNGIEKGLSELIDKWH
;
A
#
# COMPACT_ATOMS: atom_id res chain seq x y z
N MET A 1 -19.33 39.54 31.43
CA MET A 1 -20.02 38.26 31.19
C MET A 1 -19.33 37.01 31.76
N LYS A 2 -18.12 37.08 32.34
CA LYS A 2 -17.47 35.90 32.96
C LYS A 2 -17.84 35.62 34.44
N LYS A 3 -18.52 36.55 35.13
CA LYS A 3 -18.97 36.37 36.54
C LYS A 3 -20.34 35.68 36.69
N ILE A 4 -21.13 35.56 35.61
CA ILE A 4 -22.47 34.92 35.64
C ILE A 4 -22.35 33.38 35.48
N ILE A 5 -21.28 32.90 34.82
CA ILE A 5 -21.03 31.46 34.61
C ILE A 5 -20.70 30.73 35.92
N TYR A 6 -20.02 31.38 36.87
CA TYR A 6 -19.64 30.76 38.15
C TYR A 6 -20.84 30.53 39.10
N ILE A 7 -21.91 31.31 38.97
CA ILE A 7 -23.13 31.17 39.80
C ILE A 7 -24.03 30.04 39.26
N LEU A 8 -23.95 29.71 37.97
CA LEU A 8 -24.64 28.56 37.38
C LEU A 8 -24.01 27.20 37.70
N ILE A 9 -22.73 27.18 38.11
CA ILE A 9 -22.02 25.94 38.49
C ILE A 9 -22.19 25.61 39.98
N LEU A 10 -22.59 26.58 40.83
CA LEU A 10 -22.69 26.38 42.28
C LEU A 10 -24.07 25.89 42.78
N VAL A 11 -25.09 25.84 41.91
CA VAL A 11 -26.48 25.49 42.30
C VAL A 11 -26.87 24.05 41.92
N PHE A 12 -26.07 23.34 41.12
CA PHE A 12 -26.37 21.95 40.74
C PHE A 12 -25.93 20.90 41.77
N LEU A 13 -25.37 21.34 42.90
CA LEU A 13 -24.84 20.47 43.97
C LEU A 13 -25.86 20.06 45.04
N ILE A 14 -27.13 20.47 44.92
CA ILE A 14 -28.13 20.20 45.97
C ILE A 14 -29.52 19.98 45.38
N PHE A 15 -29.72 18.95 44.57
CA PHE A 15 -31.07 18.46 44.31
C PHE A 15 -31.03 16.96 43.99
N ASN A 16 -31.42 16.17 44.99
CA ASN A 16 -32.39 15.06 44.90
C ASN A 16 -32.07 13.99 45.95
N MET A 17 -32.50 14.27 47.19
CA MET A 17 -32.93 13.24 48.12
C MET A 17 -34.42 12.99 47.91
N SER A 18 -34.80 11.79 47.48
CA SER A 18 -35.89 10.97 48.06
C SER A 18 -36.40 9.91 47.09
N SER A 19 -36.16 8.66 47.48
CA SER A 19 -37.13 7.57 47.61
C SER A 19 -38.13 7.29 46.49
N CYS A 20 -38.00 6.11 45.88
CA CYS A 20 -39.15 5.23 45.61
C CYS A 20 -38.71 3.75 45.66
N LYS A 21 -39.45 2.94 46.44
CA LYS A 21 -39.33 1.47 46.57
C LYS A 21 -40.48 0.80 45.79
N THR A 22 -40.21 -0.45 45.38
CA THR A 22 -41.05 -1.66 45.06
C THR A 22 -40.67 -2.24 43.68
N ASP A 23 -40.56 -3.56 43.42
CA ASP A 23 -40.64 -4.80 44.19
C ASP A 23 -39.86 -5.94 43.46
N GLU A 24 -39.67 -7.06 44.18
CA GLU A 24 -38.80 -8.24 44.02
C GLU A 24 -38.74 -9.01 42.68
N LYS A 25 -37.56 -9.61 42.37
CA LYS A 25 -37.32 -11.08 42.47
C LYS A 25 -35.88 -11.52 42.10
N LYS A 26 -35.29 -12.35 42.97
CA LYS A 26 -33.98 -13.04 42.88
C LYS A 26 -33.76 -13.83 41.57
N LYS A 27 -32.57 -13.70 40.98
CA LYS A 27 -31.82 -14.84 40.41
C LYS A 27 -30.31 -14.60 40.57
N THR A 28 -29.68 -15.59 41.17
CA THR A 28 -28.25 -15.75 41.46
C THR A 28 -27.38 -15.74 40.20
N SER A 29 -26.28 -14.99 40.19
CA SER A 29 -25.12 -15.25 39.33
C SER A 29 -23.84 -14.67 39.95
N ASN A 30 -22.82 -15.51 40.03
CA ASN A 30 -21.54 -15.27 40.68
C ASN A 30 -20.86 -13.96 40.24
N ASP A 31 -20.44 -13.17 41.24
CA ASP A 31 -19.42 -12.14 41.11
C ASP A 31 -18.08 -12.78 40.73
N LYS A 32 -17.70 -12.57 39.46
CA LYS A 32 -16.31 -12.43 38.95
C LYS A 32 -16.42 -12.23 37.43
N ALA A 33 -16.80 -11.03 37.02
CA ALA A 33 -16.63 -10.64 35.63
C ALA A 33 -15.11 -10.65 35.33
N PRO A 34 -14.65 -11.36 34.29
CA PRO A 34 -13.26 -11.33 33.91
C PRO A 34 -12.89 -9.91 33.47
N LYS A 35 -11.80 -9.40 34.03
CA LYS A 35 -11.22 -8.12 33.64
C LYS A 35 -10.83 -8.25 32.17
N VAL A 36 -11.58 -7.62 31.27
CA VAL A 36 -11.23 -7.55 29.85
C VAL A 36 -10.05 -6.60 29.74
N GLU A 37 -8.86 -7.18 29.63
CA GLU A 37 -7.63 -6.46 29.32
C GLU A 37 -7.66 -6.17 27.81
N PHE A 38 -7.88 -4.90 27.46
CA PHE A 38 -7.78 -4.45 26.08
C PHE A 38 -6.31 -4.47 25.68
N SER A 39 -5.89 -5.57 25.06
CA SER A 39 -4.62 -5.62 24.35
C SER A 39 -4.71 -4.66 23.17
N SER A 40 -3.88 -3.61 23.19
CA SER A 40 -3.64 -2.80 22.01
C SER A 40 -2.96 -3.69 20.97
N TYR A 41 -3.67 -4.06 19.92
CA TYR A 41 -3.05 -4.63 18.73
C TYR A 41 -2.10 -3.59 18.18
N GLN A 42 -0.79 -3.76 18.40
CA GLN A 42 0.20 -3.07 17.59
C GLN A 42 0.11 -3.70 16.21
N LEU A 43 -0.64 -3.08 15.30
CA LEU A 43 -0.44 -3.31 13.87
C LEU A 43 1.03 -2.96 13.64
N GLY A 44 1.87 -3.97 13.42
CA GLY A 44 3.29 -3.75 13.15
C GLY A 44 3.43 -2.75 12.00
N GLU A 45 4.35 -1.81 12.13
CA GLU A 45 4.69 -0.92 11.02
C GLU A 45 5.03 -1.78 9.79
N SER A 46 4.38 -1.50 8.66
CA SER A 46 4.70 -2.21 7.43
C SER A 46 6.17 -1.96 7.08
N ASN A 47 6.92 -3.03 6.80
CA ASN A 47 8.28 -2.90 6.30
C ASN A 47 8.33 -2.26 4.89
N PHE A 48 7.19 -2.04 4.26
CA PHE A 48 7.06 -1.47 2.94
C PHE A 48 6.70 0.02 2.96
N PRO A 49 7.15 0.81 1.98
CA PRO A 49 6.64 2.15 1.79
C PRO A 49 5.14 2.11 1.47
N GLU A 50 4.39 3.15 1.84
CA GLU A 50 2.97 3.25 1.50
C GLU A 50 2.78 3.59 0.02
N PRO A 51 1.82 3.00 -0.71
CA PRO A 51 1.52 3.41 -2.07
C PRO A 51 0.90 4.81 -2.10
N LYS A 52 1.37 5.68 -2.99
CA LYS A 52 0.85 7.05 -3.16
C LYS A 52 0.07 7.22 -4.46
N ARG A 53 0.49 6.54 -5.51
CA ARG A 53 -0.05 6.64 -6.88
C ARG A 53 0.43 5.43 -7.70
N GLU A 54 0.27 5.47 -9.02
CA GLU A 54 0.73 4.44 -9.94
C GLU A 54 2.27 4.38 -10.03
N VAL A 55 2.94 5.54 -9.94
CA VAL A 55 4.42 5.65 -10.00
C VAL A 55 4.98 6.20 -8.68
N ASN A 56 5.67 5.37 -7.93
CA ASN A 56 6.15 5.66 -6.58
C ASN A 56 7.68 5.72 -6.56
N ASP A 57 8.20 6.92 -6.76
CA ASP A 57 9.64 7.14 -6.87
C ASP A 57 10.25 7.57 -5.52
N TYR A 58 10.65 6.62 -4.69
CA TYR A 58 11.27 6.90 -3.40
C TYR A 58 12.76 7.25 -3.49
N GLU A 59 13.40 7.00 -4.63
CA GLU A 59 14.79 7.36 -4.89
C GLU A 59 14.97 8.72 -5.58
N PHE A 60 13.88 9.39 -5.96
CA PHE A 60 13.89 10.67 -6.70
C PHE A 60 14.68 10.56 -8.02
N ILE A 61 14.47 9.47 -8.74
CA ILE A 61 15.13 9.16 -10.01
C ILE A 61 14.50 9.96 -11.16
N PHE A 62 13.20 10.23 -11.09
CA PHE A 62 12.44 10.83 -12.16
C PHE A 62 12.20 12.33 -11.91
N THR A 63 12.27 13.10 -12.99
CA THR A 63 11.73 14.46 -13.03
C THR A 63 10.19 14.44 -12.94
N LEU A 64 9.59 15.60 -12.68
CA LEU A 64 8.12 15.71 -12.62
C LEU A 64 7.46 15.35 -13.95
N ASP A 65 8.03 15.77 -15.08
CA ASP A 65 7.49 15.50 -16.40
C ASP A 65 7.53 14.00 -16.73
N GLU A 66 8.62 13.33 -16.39
CA GLU A 66 8.79 11.88 -16.55
C GLU A 66 7.78 11.10 -15.70
N LEU A 67 7.58 11.51 -14.44
CA LEU A 67 6.54 10.93 -13.57
C LEU A 67 5.15 11.06 -14.20
N VAL A 68 4.81 12.25 -14.71
CA VAL A 68 3.52 12.51 -15.35
C VAL A 68 3.34 11.63 -16.59
N LYS A 69 4.36 11.52 -17.45
CA LYS A 69 4.30 10.67 -18.65
C LYS A 69 4.05 9.20 -18.31
N LEU A 70 4.81 8.63 -17.38
CA LEU A 70 4.63 7.25 -16.94
C LEU A 70 3.24 7.04 -16.32
N THR A 71 2.77 7.97 -15.49
CA THR A 71 1.42 7.91 -14.91
C THR A 71 0.33 7.95 -15.99
N ILE A 72 0.47 8.78 -17.03
CA ILE A 72 -0.49 8.83 -18.14
C ILE A 72 -0.51 7.50 -18.90
N MET A 73 0.66 6.95 -19.26
CA MET A 73 0.76 5.65 -19.94
C MET A 73 0.05 4.55 -19.16
N ILE A 74 0.31 4.46 -17.85
CA ILE A 74 -0.35 3.48 -16.97
C ILE A 74 -1.86 3.70 -16.99
N ARG A 75 -2.35 4.91 -16.68
CA ARG A 75 -3.79 5.20 -16.57
C ARG A 75 -4.56 4.93 -17.86
N GLU A 76 -3.97 5.24 -19.01
CA GLU A 76 -4.58 4.94 -20.30
C GLU A 76 -4.73 3.43 -20.53
N PHE A 77 -3.72 2.65 -20.16
CA PHE A 77 -3.77 1.20 -20.21
C PHE A 77 -4.79 0.61 -19.22
N GLU A 78 -4.79 1.07 -17.97
CA GLU A 78 -5.75 0.60 -16.96
C GLU A 78 -7.19 0.91 -17.35
N LYS A 79 -7.44 2.09 -17.94
CA LYS A 79 -8.76 2.48 -18.46
C LYS A 79 -9.24 1.56 -19.58
N LYS A 80 -8.34 1.08 -20.44
CA LYS A 80 -8.67 0.21 -21.58
C LYS A 80 -8.89 -1.25 -21.17
N THR A 81 -8.17 -1.74 -20.16
CA THR A 81 -8.09 -3.19 -19.87
C THR A 81 -8.59 -3.59 -18.49
N SER A 82 -8.75 -2.65 -17.55
CA SER A 82 -8.90 -2.86 -16.11
C SER A 82 -7.71 -3.52 -15.41
N ASN A 83 -6.61 -3.82 -16.12
CA ASN A 83 -5.35 -4.28 -15.55
C ASN A 83 -4.68 -3.14 -14.80
N GLN A 84 -3.92 -3.46 -13.75
CA GLN A 84 -3.27 -2.45 -12.91
C GLN A 84 -1.75 -2.56 -12.93
N ILE A 85 -1.07 -1.41 -12.96
CA ILE A 85 0.38 -1.35 -12.99
C ILE A 85 0.88 -0.40 -11.90
N ALA A 86 1.87 -0.86 -11.14
CA ALA A 86 2.62 -0.03 -10.21
C ALA A 86 4.11 -0.02 -10.58
N ILE A 87 4.72 1.16 -10.57
CA ILE A 87 6.18 1.34 -10.67
C ILE A 87 6.69 1.84 -9.32
N VAL A 88 7.74 1.23 -8.79
CA VAL A 88 8.28 1.56 -7.47
C VAL A 88 9.81 1.60 -7.50
N SER A 89 10.40 2.77 -7.23
CA SER A 89 11.82 2.87 -6.91
C SER A 89 11.99 2.81 -5.39
N ILE A 90 12.98 2.06 -4.88
CA ILE A 90 13.22 1.90 -3.43
C ILE A 90 14.68 2.17 -3.06
N LYS A 91 14.90 2.79 -1.90
CA LYS A 91 16.26 3.09 -1.41
C LYS A 91 16.99 1.89 -0.82
N SER A 92 16.25 0.95 -0.23
CA SER A 92 16.80 -0.24 0.44
C SER A 92 15.73 -1.33 0.53
N ILE A 93 16.16 -2.55 0.87
CA ILE A 93 15.27 -3.69 1.16
C ILE A 93 15.09 -3.93 2.67
N LYS A 94 15.50 -2.96 3.51
CA LYS A 94 15.51 -3.05 4.98
C LYS A 94 16.18 -4.35 5.45
N ASP A 95 15.47 -5.17 6.22
CA ASP A 95 15.97 -6.40 6.84
C ASP A 95 15.86 -7.64 5.93
N TYR A 96 15.52 -7.45 4.64
CA TYR A 96 15.52 -8.56 3.68
C TYR A 96 16.93 -8.88 3.20
N ASP A 97 17.21 -10.17 3.02
CA ASP A 97 18.47 -10.65 2.43
C ASP A 97 18.41 -10.79 0.89
N ASP A 98 17.20 -10.81 0.31
CA ASP A 98 16.98 -10.99 -1.12
C ASP A 98 16.02 -9.93 -1.69
N PHE A 99 16.47 -9.26 -2.75
CA PHE A 99 15.71 -8.21 -3.42
C PHE A 99 14.45 -8.74 -4.12
N ASN A 100 14.50 -9.93 -4.72
CA ASN A 100 13.35 -10.47 -5.45
C ASN A 100 12.22 -10.82 -4.49
N LYS A 101 12.56 -11.43 -3.34
CA LYS A 101 11.63 -11.69 -2.26
C LYS A 101 11.02 -10.40 -1.72
N TYR A 102 11.83 -9.38 -1.47
CA TYR A 102 11.33 -8.07 -1.05
C TYR A 102 10.32 -7.50 -2.07
N ALA A 103 10.66 -7.52 -3.36
CA ALA A 103 9.81 -6.98 -4.41
C ALA A 103 8.48 -7.73 -4.55
N ILE A 104 8.48 -9.06 -4.39
CA ILE A 104 7.27 -9.88 -4.39
C ILE A 104 6.40 -9.55 -3.17
N ASP A 105 6.99 -9.53 -1.98
CA ASP A 105 6.24 -9.26 -0.74
C ASP A 105 5.68 -7.82 -0.73
N LEU A 106 6.42 -6.85 -1.29
CA LEU A 106 5.93 -5.49 -1.52
C LEU A 106 4.72 -5.48 -2.46
N SER A 107 4.81 -6.19 -3.59
CA SER A 107 3.72 -6.27 -4.58
C SER A 107 2.45 -6.87 -3.97
N ASN A 108 2.60 -7.92 -3.17
CA ASN A 108 1.51 -8.58 -2.45
C ASN A 108 0.92 -7.68 -1.36
N ASN A 109 1.77 -6.97 -0.61
CA ASN A 109 1.34 -6.04 0.43
C ASN A 109 0.53 -4.88 -0.15
N TRP A 110 0.95 -4.34 -1.29
CA TRP A 110 0.24 -3.27 -1.98
C TRP A 110 -1.05 -3.75 -2.67
N GLY A 111 -1.18 -5.05 -2.91
CA GLY A 111 -2.37 -5.63 -3.53
C GLY A 111 -2.61 -5.05 -4.93
N VAL A 112 -1.55 -4.88 -5.72
CA VAL A 112 -1.66 -4.34 -7.09
C VAL A 112 -2.48 -5.32 -7.93
N GLY A 113 -3.58 -4.85 -8.52
CA GLY A 113 -4.57 -5.67 -9.20
C GLY A 113 -5.97 -5.48 -8.59
N GLN A 114 -7.01 -5.66 -9.40
CA GLN A 114 -8.36 -5.58 -8.87
C GLN A 114 -8.66 -6.79 -7.98
N LYS A 115 -9.36 -6.57 -6.87
CA LYS A 115 -9.78 -7.63 -5.96
C LYS A 115 -10.49 -8.75 -6.75
N ASN A 116 -10.00 -9.98 -6.58
CA ASN A 116 -10.49 -11.19 -7.26
C ASN A 116 -10.24 -11.25 -8.78
N LYS A 117 -9.47 -10.33 -9.36
CA LYS A 117 -9.04 -10.41 -10.77
C LYS A 117 -7.57 -10.78 -10.93
N ASP A 118 -6.74 -10.53 -9.92
CA ASP A 118 -5.30 -10.83 -9.91
C ASP A 118 -4.58 -10.38 -11.20
N ASN A 119 -5.01 -9.22 -11.71
CA ASN A 119 -4.59 -8.63 -12.99
C ASN A 119 -3.61 -7.45 -12.79
N GLY A 120 -2.76 -7.58 -11.79
CA GLY A 120 -1.73 -6.60 -11.44
C GLY A 120 -0.37 -6.91 -12.02
N LEU A 121 0.45 -5.88 -12.19
CA LEU A 121 1.88 -5.94 -12.48
C LEU A 121 2.60 -4.89 -11.66
N THR A 122 3.73 -5.25 -11.05
CA THR A 122 4.59 -4.30 -10.33
C THR A 122 6.00 -4.34 -10.89
N ILE A 123 6.57 -3.17 -11.18
CA ILE A 123 7.98 -2.99 -11.51
C ILE A 123 8.67 -2.37 -10.30
N VAL A 124 9.44 -3.16 -9.56
CA VAL A 124 10.22 -2.69 -8.40
C VAL A 124 11.67 -2.61 -8.80
N PHE A 125 12.32 -1.47 -8.61
CA PHE A 125 13.73 -1.29 -8.93
C PHE A 125 14.44 -0.44 -7.89
N SER A 126 15.77 -0.52 -7.88
CA SER A 126 16.61 0.36 -7.10
C SER A 126 17.85 0.74 -7.89
N LYS A 127 18.09 2.05 -8.03
CA LYS A 127 19.34 2.59 -8.57
C LYS A 127 20.50 2.27 -7.64
N ASN A 128 20.32 2.49 -6.33
CA ASN A 128 21.38 2.27 -5.34
C ASN A 128 21.80 0.79 -5.26
N LEU A 129 20.84 -0.14 -5.28
CA LEU A 129 21.12 -1.56 -5.22
C LEU A 129 21.46 -2.18 -6.59
N ARG A 130 21.21 -1.45 -7.69
CA ARG A 130 21.30 -1.95 -9.07
C ARG A 130 20.53 -3.26 -9.24
N ARG A 131 19.25 -3.23 -8.87
CA ARG A 131 18.34 -4.38 -8.94
C ARG A 131 17.00 -3.95 -9.52
N ILE A 132 16.33 -4.89 -10.19
CA ILE A 132 14.99 -4.72 -10.72
C ILE A 132 14.27 -6.08 -10.72
N LYS A 133 12.97 -6.06 -10.43
CA LYS A 133 12.06 -7.20 -10.51
C LYS A 133 10.73 -6.73 -11.08
N ILE A 134 10.21 -7.48 -12.04
CA ILE A 134 8.81 -7.40 -12.47
C ILE A 134 8.07 -8.55 -11.80
N SER A 135 6.96 -8.26 -11.12
CA SER A 135 6.09 -9.25 -10.49
C SER A 135 4.69 -9.15 -11.08
N THR A 136 4.12 -10.29 -11.43
CA THR A 136 2.81 -10.41 -12.08
C THR A 136 1.81 -11.10 -11.16
N GLY A 137 0.56 -10.64 -11.20
CA GLY A 137 -0.55 -11.39 -10.62
C GLY A 137 -0.85 -12.67 -11.43
N ILE A 138 -1.60 -13.59 -10.84
CA ILE A 138 -1.86 -14.92 -11.41
C ILE A 138 -2.52 -14.84 -12.80
N VAL A 139 -3.44 -13.88 -13.01
CA VAL A 139 -4.10 -13.71 -14.32
C VAL A 139 -3.16 -13.02 -15.30
N THR A 140 -2.38 -12.05 -14.85
CA THR A 140 -1.36 -11.37 -15.65
C THR A 140 -0.33 -12.35 -16.19
N GLU A 141 0.15 -13.29 -15.36
CA GLU A 141 1.23 -14.21 -15.69
C GLU A 141 0.88 -15.19 -16.84
N LYS A 142 -0.42 -15.43 -17.07
CA LYS A 142 -0.89 -16.22 -18.23
C LYS A 142 -0.52 -15.59 -19.58
N ILE A 143 -0.28 -14.27 -19.60
CA ILE A 143 0.09 -13.50 -20.78
C ILE A 143 1.54 -13.05 -20.66
N LEU A 144 1.86 -12.35 -19.56
CA LEU A 144 3.20 -11.86 -19.26
C LEU A 144 3.92 -12.87 -18.37
N THR A 145 4.41 -13.95 -18.97
CA THR A 145 5.16 -14.99 -18.24
C THR A 145 6.45 -14.43 -17.62
N ASP A 146 6.99 -15.15 -16.63
CA ASP A 146 8.31 -14.85 -16.05
C ASP A 146 9.40 -14.74 -17.13
N GLU A 147 9.35 -15.58 -18.17
CA GLU A 147 10.30 -15.54 -19.29
C GLU A 147 10.18 -14.24 -20.09
N ILE A 148 8.94 -13.80 -20.38
CA ILE A 148 8.68 -12.53 -21.09
C ILE A 148 9.19 -11.37 -20.24
N CYS A 149 8.82 -11.31 -18.96
CA CYS A 149 9.25 -10.26 -18.05
C CYS A 149 10.78 -10.21 -17.93
N LYS A 150 11.44 -11.37 -17.83
CA LYS A 150 12.89 -11.48 -17.81
C LYS A 150 13.53 -10.95 -19.10
N LYS A 151 12.98 -11.27 -20.27
CA LYS A 151 13.47 -10.74 -21.55
C LYS A 151 13.36 -9.21 -21.61
N VAL A 152 12.22 -8.65 -21.17
CA VAL A 152 12.05 -7.18 -21.11
C VAL A 152 13.11 -6.55 -20.21
N ILE A 153 13.34 -7.12 -19.02
CA ILE A 153 14.38 -6.63 -18.10
C ILE A 153 15.76 -6.68 -18.76
N ASP A 154 16.16 -7.85 -19.28
CA ASP A 154 17.53 -8.08 -19.73
C ASP A 154 17.86 -7.35 -21.04
N GLN A 155 16.89 -7.26 -21.96
CA GLN A 155 17.11 -6.77 -23.32
C GLN A 155 16.71 -5.32 -23.52
N ILE A 156 15.83 -4.77 -22.68
CA ILE A 156 15.29 -3.41 -22.84
C ILE A 156 15.68 -2.52 -21.65
N ILE A 157 15.37 -2.95 -20.42
CA ILE A 157 15.53 -2.08 -19.25
C ILE A 157 17.01 -1.97 -18.82
N ILE A 158 17.69 -3.10 -18.63
CA ILE A 158 19.07 -3.14 -18.13
C ILE A 158 20.06 -2.40 -19.05
N PRO A 159 20.00 -2.49 -20.39
CA PRO A 159 20.87 -1.72 -21.26
C PRO A 159 20.78 -0.21 -21.03
N GLU A 160 19.58 0.32 -20.79
CA GLU A 160 19.38 1.74 -20.47
C GLU A 160 19.90 2.08 -19.07
N PHE A 161 19.64 1.22 -18.08
CA PHE A 161 20.14 1.41 -16.70
C PHE A 161 21.67 1.45 -16.63
N LYS A 162 22.37 0.66 -17.47
CA LYS A 162 23.83 0.68 -17.57
C LYS A 162 24.37 2.04 -18.04
N ASN A 163 23.57 2.84 -18.72
CA ASN A 163 23.90 4.18 -19.20
C ASN A 163 23.30 5.28 -18.31
N ASP A 164 22.88 4.96 -17.08
CA ASP A 164 22.17 5.87 -16.16
C ASP A 164 20.84 6.43 -16.71
N ASN A 165 20.31 5.87 -17.80
CA ASN A 165 19.06 6.30 -18.45
C ASN A 165 17.83 5.59 -17.84
N TYR A 166 17.60 5.74 -16.54
CA TYR A 166 16.56 5.01 -15.81
C TYR A 166 15.15 5.27 -16.33
N TYR A 167 14.79 6.53 -16.62
CA TYR A 167 13.49 6.86 -17.21
C TYR A 167 13.27 6.12 -18.52
N ASN A 168 14.23 6.19 -19.44
CA ASN A 168 14.13 5.56 -20.76
C ASN A 168 14.01 4.03 -20.65
N GLY A 169 14.75 3.42 -19.73
CA GLY A 169 14.64 1.98 -19.45
C GLY A 169 13.25 1.59 -18.97
N ILE A 170 12.70 2.33 -18.00
CA ILE A 170 11.36 2.06 -17.46
C ILE A 170 10.26 2.34 -18.49
N GLU A 171 10.34 3.45 -19.22
CA GLU A 171 9.35 3.81 -20.25
C GLU A 171 9.29 2.76 -21.37
N LYS A 172 10.45 2.38 -21.95
CA LYS A 172 10.51 1.36 -22.99
C LYS A 172 10.06 0.00 -22.48
N GLY A 173 10.48 -0.38 -21.27
CA GLY A 173 10.05 -1.62 -20.63
C GLY A 173 8.54 -1.65 -20.40
N LEU A 174 7.97 -0.55 -19.90
CA LEU A 174 6.53 -0.41 -19.71
C LEU A 174 5.77 -0.52 -21.04
N SER A 175 6.26 0.16 -22.09
CA SER A 175 5.67 0.09 -23.42
C SER A 175 5.64 -1.34 -23.95
N GLU A 176 6.76 -2.07 -23.87
CA GLU A 176 6.84 -3.46 -24.34
C GLU A 176 5.90 -4.39 -23.55
N LEU A 177 5.78 -4.20 -22.24
CA LEU A 177 4.86 -4.98 -21.40
C LEU A 177 3.40 -4.69 -21.77
N ILE A 178 3.04 -3.43 -21.98
CA ILE A 178 1.70 -3.02 -22.41
C ILE A 178 1.37 -3.65 -23.78
N ASP A 179 2.29 -3.57 -24.73
CA ASP A 179 2.09 -4.10 -26.08
C ASP A 179 1.90 -5.63 -26.09
N LYS A 180 2.57 -6.35 -25.18
CA LYS A 180 2.41 -7.80 -25.01
C LYS A 180 1.19 -8.19 -24.17
N TRP A 181 0.60 -7.27 -23.44
CA TRP A 181 -0.50 -7.51 -22.50
C TRP A 181 -1.86 -7.08 -23.06
N HIS A 182 -1.95 -7.00 -24.39
CA HIS A 182 -3.15 -6.69 -25.16
C HIS A 182 -3.69 -7.92 -25.89
#